data_AF-A0A828Z4E9-F1
#
_entry.id   AF-A0A828Z4E9-F1
#
_cell.length_a   1.000
_cell.length_b   1.000
_cell.length_c   1.000
_cell.angle_alpha   90.00
_cell.angle_beta   90.00
_cell.angle_gamma   90.00
#
_symmetry.space_group_name_H-M   'P 1'
#
loop_
_entity.id
_entity.type
_entity.pdbx_description
1 polymer ?
#
loop_
_entity_poly.entity_id
_entity_poly.type
_entity_poly.pdbx_seq_one_letter_code
_entity_poly.pdbx_strand_id
1 'polypeptide(L)'
;MNLKNPFDYLGIDTIRLFIEGPNVEQNDFLRALRIRQGQRGDRFYDRANGVMIIEVFKDGFRFYIISFSLSRLYNGVNYSSYAPFDYEDLVKRLMSILEVAGFVVKDWAAVKLSRLDVFLNIELEHSYEYYAPILKTISLPRTESKSYETSKYLKNKRLTLMTYDKKTQLEKRKNLKIQDNVLRIELRYLKAQKIKQTFGVNLLHELKAEHIEKDFYKKLESAFSELGKFSVYPTLSLSRKNEFVKYFKEKKARFPEKLGIMVNSFYRKDKIGKLQELLSAMRNTSIQSEKSSEAQRKKKERDIKKALSFVNLGIFIDFEKRDFGQSLNLIKSVVFHRQLKIARLDEVVKVEHRRYNKNEGAMDFSMFSWDDVQRILLKAS
;
A
#
# COMPACT_ATOMS: atom_id res chain seq x y z
N MET A 1 -8.47 12.35 -20.14
CA MET A 1 -8.12 11.71 -18.85
C MET A 1 -8.76 10.33 -18.85
N ASN A 2 -8.01 9.27 -18.56
CA ASN A 2 -8.48 7.89 -18.57
C ASN A 2 -8.66 7.37 -17.13
N LEU A 3 -9.86 6.91 -16.79
CA LEU A 3 -10.19 6.32 -15.49
C LEU A 3 -10.43 4.80 -15.59
N LYS A 4 -10.23 4.20 -16.77
CA LYS A 4 -10.42 2.77 -17.00
C LYS A 4 -9.29 1.94 -16.35
N ASN A 5 -9.59 0.67 -16.12
CA ASN A 5 -8.67 -0.34 -15.57
C ASN A 5 -7.94 0.11 -14.28
N PRO A 6 -8.64 0.67 -13.27
CA PRO A 6 -7.99 1.07 -12.03
C PRO A 6 -7.51 -0.12 -11.20
N PHE A 7 -8.05 -1.32 -11.41
CA PHE A 7 -7.78 -2.46 -10.54
C PHE A 7 -7.04 -3.61 -11.22
N ASP A 8 -6.87 -3.60 -12.54
CA ASP A 8 -6.52 -4.80 -13.33
C ASP A 8 -5.03 -5.10 -13.41
N TYR A 9 -4.20 -4.12 -13.09
CA TYR A 9 -2.74 -4.23 -13.15
C TYR A 9 -2.10 -3.82 -11.83
N LEU A 10 -0.83 -4.22 -11.68
CA LEU A 10 0.08 -3.55 -10.77
C LEU A 10 0.52 -2.24 -11.41
N GLY A 11 0.25 -1.12 -10.76
CA GLY A 11 0.55 0.20 -11.31
C GLY A 11 1.92 0.74 -10.86
N ILE A 12 2.50 1.62 -11.66
CA ILE A 12 3.66 2.42 -11.24
C ILE A 12 3.19 3.86 -11.00
N ASP A 13 3.33 4.30 -9.74
CA ASP A 13 2.94 5.65 -9.33
C ASP A 13 3.98 6.63 -9.85
N THR A 14 5.20 6.57 -9.32
CA THR A 14 6.24 7.58 -9.53
C THR A 14 7.55 6.93 -9.93
N ILE A 15 8.17 7.46 -10.98
CA ILE A 15 9.56 7.17 -11.35
C ILE A 15 10.37 8.45 -11.16
N ARG A 16 11.59 8.29 -10.67
CA ARG A 16 12.58 9.36 -10.67
C ARG A 16 13.85 8.89 -11.32
N LEU A 17 14.26 9.59 -12.36
CA LEU A 17 15.50 9.38 -13.08
C LEU A 17 16.56 10.34 -12.57
N PHE A 18 17.81 9.90 -12.67
CA PHE A 18 19.01 10.68 -12.44
C PHE A 18 19.83 10.65 -13.73
N ILE A 19 20.18 11.83 -14.21
CA ILE A 19 20.96 12.03 -15.43
C ILE A 19 22.14 12.94 -15.11
N GLU A 20 23.34 12.51 -15.48
CA GLU A 20 24.56 13.27 -15.25
C GLU A 20 24.63 14.47 -16.21
N GLY A 21 25.18 15.58 -15.75
CA GLY A 21 25.30 16.84 -16.49
C GLY A 21 25.79 16.67 -17.94
N PRO A 22 26.92 15.97 -18.15
CA PRO A 22 27.48 15.75 -19.50
C PRO A 22 26.56 14.99 -20.46
N ASN A 23 25.60 14.23 -19.93
CA ASN A 23 24.65 13.46 -20.72
C ASN A 23 23.40 14.27 -21.14
N VAL A 24 23.40 15.58 -20.91
CA VAL A 24 22.29 16.47 -21.28
C VAL A 24 22.79 17.66 -22.08
N GLU A 25 22.26 17.79 -23.29
CA GLU A 25 22.33 19.01 -24.10
C GLU A 25 21.17 19.94 -23.74
N GLN A 26 21.47 21.24 -23.71
CA GLN A 26 20.52 22.27 -23.30
C GLN A 26 20.29 23.25 -24.45
N ASN A 27 19.03 23.61 -24.66
CA ASN A 27 18.65 24.74 -25.49
C ASN A 27 18.26 25.92 -24.59
N ASP A 28 19.16 26.89 -24.44
CA ASP A 28 19.00 27.99 -23.48
C ASP A 28 17.80 28.88 -23.77
N PHE A 29 17.42 29.06 -25.04
CA PHE A 29 16.22 29.81 -25.41
C PHE A 29 14.95 29.13 -24.90
N LEU A 30 14.77 27.83 -25.19
CA LEU A 30 13.61 27.08 -24.72
C LEU A 30 13.56 26.97 -23.20
N ARG A 31 14.74 26.84 -22.57
CA ARG A 31 14.87 26.81 -21.11
C ARG A 31 14.44 28.14 -20.49
N ALA A 32 14.90 29.28 -21.02
CA ALA A 32 14.54 30.60 -20.52
C ALA A 32 13.02 30.85 -20.55
N LEU A 33 12.30 30.29 -21.53
CA LEU A 33 10.85 30.43 -21.64
C LEU A 33 10.06 29.62 -20.59
N ARG A 34 10.64 28.55 -20.03
CA ARG A 34 9.87 27.50 -19.32
C ARG A 34 10.40 27.16 -17.93
N ILE A 35 11.65 27.47 -17.64
CA ILE A 35 12.28 27.21 -16.35
C ILE A 35 11.94 28.34 -15.38
N ARG A 36 11.61 27.96 -14.14
CA ARG A 36 11.46 28.90 -13.03
C ARG A 36 12.57 28.67 -12.03
N GLN A 37 13.23 29.76 -11.63
CA GLN A 37 14.20 29.73 -10.54
C GLN A 37 13.51 29.31 -9.23
N GLY A 38 14.17 28.46 -8.45
CA GLY A 38 13.67 28.01 -7.16
C GLY A 38 14.80 27.78 -6.16
N GLN A 39 14.46 27.77 -4.87
CA GLN A 39 15.41 27.61 -3.76
C GLN A 39 16.24 26.30 -3.76
N ARG A 40 15.96 25.35 -4.66
CA ARG A 40 16.72 24.07 -4.76
C ARG A 40 17.17 23.80 -6.20
N GLY A 41 17.53 24.87 -6.90
CA GLY A 41 17.86 24.84 -8.32
C GLY A 41 16.66 25.11 -9.22
N ASP A 42 16.98 25.22 -10.50
CA ASP A 42 16.06 25.53 -11.59
C ASP A 42 15.09 24.39 -11.83
N ARG A 43 13.82 24.74 -12.03
CA ARG A 43 12.73 23.76 -12.17
C ARG A 43 11.91 24.01 -13.42
N PHE A 44 11.67 22.92 -14.13
CA PHE A 44 10.61 22.84 -15.12
C PHE A 44 9.52 21.90 -14.60
N TYR A 45 8.26 22.25 -14.84
CA TYR A 45 7.13 21.38 -14.50
C TYR A 45 6.09 21.41 -15.61
N ASP A 46 6.04 20.32 -16.36
CA ASP A 46 4.93 20.02 -17.25
C ASP A 46 3.74 19.54 -16.44
N ARG A 47 2.78 20.44 -16.24
CA ARG A 47 1.54 20.13 -15.51
C ARG A 47 0.68 19.10 -16.23
N ALA A 48 0.67 19.06 -17.56
CA ALA A 48 -0.23 18.19 -18.31
C ALA A 48 0.18 16.72 -18.13
N ASN A 49 1.45 16.43 -18.40
CA ASN A 49 1.99 15.07 -18.30
C ASN A 49 2.49 14.73 -16.89
N GLY A 50 2.60 15.73 -16.01
CA GLY A 50 3.09 15.55 -14.64
C GLY A 50 4.57 15.22 -14.58
N VAL A 51 5.35 15.72 -15.53
CA VAL A 51 6.82 15.58 -15.59
C VAL A 51 7.45 16.80 -14.95
N MET A 52 8.35 16.57 -14.00
CA MET A 52 9.14 17.60 -13.33
C MET A 52 10.61 17.37 -13.60
N ILE A 53 11.32 18.39 -14.04
CA ILE A 53 12.78 18.39 -14.18
C ILE A 53 13.33 19.31 -13.10
N ILE A 54 14.29 18.82 -12.34
CA ILE A 54 15.03 19.60 -11.35
C ILE A 54 16.49 19.54 -11.74
N GLU A 55 17.08 20.70 -12.01
CA GLU A 55 18.51 20.86 -12.17
C GLU A 55 19.15 21.06 -10.80
N VAL A 56 20.22 20.33 -10.53
CA VAL A 56 20.93 20.37 -9.25
C VAL A 56 22.41 20.54 -9.51
N PHE A 57 23.00 21.49 -8.78
CA PHE A 57 24.43 21.72 -8.73
C PHE A 57 24.93 21.32 -7.35
N LYS A 58 25.88 20.39 -7.29
CA LYS A 58 26.49 19.94 -6.04
C LYS A 58 27.96 19.56 -6.29
N ASP A 59 28.84 20.06 -5.44
CA ASP A 59 30.28 19.74 -5.46
C ASP A 59 30.94 19.98 -6.84
N GLY A 60 30.53 21.04 -7.55
CA GLY A 60 31.01 21.36 -8.90
C GLY A 60 30.37 20.54 -10.03
N PHE A 61 29.53 19.56 -9.71
CA PHE A 61 28.84 18.72 -10.69
C PHE A 61 27.40 19.16 -10.89
N ARG A 62 26.99 19.24 -12.16
CA ARG A 62 25.59 19.39 -12.57
C ARG A 62 24.97 18.02 -12.78
N PHE A 63 23.74 17.83 -12.33
CA PHE A 63 22.92 16.68 -12.66
C PHE A 63 21.44 17.04 -12.68
N TYR A 64 20.64 16.20 -13.32
CA TYR A 64 19.22 16.41 -13.48
C TYR A 64 18.43 15.27 -12.85
N ILE A 65 17.33 15.66 -12.22
CA ILE A 65 16.35 14.76 -11.66
C ILE A 65 15.07 14.92 -12.45
N ILE A 66 14.67 13.88 -13.18
CA ILE A 66 13.39 13.85 -13.88
C ILE A 66 12.43 13.00 -13.04
N SER A 67 11.37 13.60 -12.52
CA SER A 67 10.37 12.93 -11.70
C SER A 67 9.02 13.00 -12.40
N PHE A 68 8.37 11.87 -12.59
CA PHE A 68 7.07 11.80 -13.25
C PHE A 68 6.24 10.65 -12.70
N SER A 69 4.94 10.71 -12.93
CA SER A 69 4.05 9.60 -12.62
C SER A 69 3.76 8.79 -13.87
N LEU A 70 4.07 7.50 -13.87
CA LEU A 70 3.86 6.65 -15.05
C LEU A 70 2.36 6.52 -15.33
N SER A 71 1.56 6.19 -14.32
CA SER A 71 0.09 6.19 -14.42
C SER A 71 -0.45 7.51 -15.00
N ARG A 72 0.07 8.66 -14.55
CA ARG A 72 -0.35 9.95 -15.09
C ARG A 72 0.13 10.20 -16.52
N LEU A 73 1.33 9.76 -16.87
CA LEU A 73 1.90 9.93 -18.22
C LEU A 73 1.03 9.25 -19.28
N TYR A 74 0.45 8.09 -18.97
CA TYR A 74 -0.45 7.38 -19.88
C TYR A 74 -1.92 7.82 -19.77
N ASN A 75 -2.38 8.21 -18.58
CA ASN A 75 -3.81 8.36 -18.32
C ASN A 75 -4.25 9.80 -17.99
N GLY A 76 -3.31 10.74 -17.86
CA GLY A 76 -3.55 12.12 -17.41
C GLY A 76 -3.83 12.26 -15.91
N VAL A 77 -4.11 11.17 -15.21
CA VAL A 77 -4.29 11.11 -13.75
C VAL A 77 -3.69 9.83 -13.18
N ASN A 78 -3.16 9.94 -11.96
CA ASN A 78 -2.65 8.79 -11.20
C ASN A 78 -3.82 8.08 -10.48
N TYR A 79 -4.66 7.39 -11.24
CA TYR A 79 -5.74 6.52 -10.74
C TYR A 79 -5.68 5.15 -11.40
N SER A 80 -5.72 5.12 -12.74
CA SER A 80 -5.63 3.90 -13.54
C SER A 80 -4.36 3.11 -13.23
N SER A 81 -4.49 1.78 -13.15
CA SER A 81 -3.35 0.88 -12.99
C SER A 81 -2.69 0.52 -14.32
N TYR A 82 -3.36 0.79 -15.46
CA TYR A 82 -2.81 0.56 -16.78
C TYR A 82 -1.72 1.59 -17.09
N ALA A 83 -0.47 1.17 -16.93
CA ALA A 83 0.71 1.99 -17.20
C ALA A 83 1.85 1.07 -17.64
N PRO A 84 1.97 0.79 -18.95
CA PRO A 84 3.02 -0.07 -19.47
C PRO A 84 4.41 0.43 -19.07
N PHE A 85 5.22 -0.49 -18.53
CA PHE A 85 6.62 -0.24 -18.20
C PHE A 85 7.50 -0.86 -19.27
N ASP A 86 7.55 -0.18 -20.42
CA ASP A 86 8.37 -0.51 -21.57
C ASP A 86 9.43 0.58 -21.77
N TYR A 87 10.67 0.19 -22.03
CA TYR A 87 11.79 1.12 -22.12
C TYR A 87 11.65 2.07 -23.33
N GLU A 88 11.39 1.52 -24.51
CA GLU A 88 11.35 2.28 -25.76
C GLU A 88 10.17 3.27 -25.77
N ASP A 89 8.96 2.82 -25.40
CA ASP A 89 7.80 3.71 -25.33
C ASP A 89 7.97 4.79 -24.25
N LEU A 90 8.55 4.43 -23.10
CA LEU A 90 8.82 5.40 -22.04
C LEU A 90 9.82 6.47 -22.49
N VAL A 91 10.94 6.06 -23.10
CA VAL A 91 11.96 6.96 -23.62
C VAL A 91 11.36 7.88 -24.67
N LYS A 92 10.63 7.34 -25.65
CA LYS A 92 9.97 8.11 -26.71
C LYS A 92 9.04 9.19 -26.14
N ARG A 93 8.20 8.84 -25.16
CA ARG A 93 7.30 9.80 -24.50
C ARG A 93 8.07 10.88 -23.75
N LEU A 94 9.06 10.49 -22.96
CA LEU A 94 9.84 11.46 -22.20
C LEU A 94 10.63 12.38 -23.11
N MET A 95 11.28 11.85 -24.15
CA MET A 95 12.06 12.62 -25.12
C MET A 95 11.27 13.80 -25.69
N SER A 96 10.05 13.54 -26.18
CA SER A 96 9.17 14.61 -26.71
C SER A 96 8.88 15.72 -25.69
N ILE A 97 8.73 15.37 -24.41
CA ILE A 97 8.43 16.34 -23.33
C ILE A 97 9.70 17.12 -22.95
N LEU A 98 10.84 16.45 -22.89
CA LEU A 98 12.13 17.04 -22.52
C LEU A 98 12.64 17.99 -23.59
N GLU A 99 12.53 17.62 -24.86
CA GLU A 99 12.95 18.45 -26.00
C GLU A 99 12.19 19.78 -26.03
N VAL A 100 10.86 19.73 -25.82
CA VAL A 100 10.02 20.92 -25.71
C VAL A 100 10.40 21.80 -24.51
N ALA A 101 10.97 21.19 -23.46
CA ALA A 101 11.50 21.90 -22.30
C ALA A 101 12.95 22.40 -22.49
N GLY A 102 13.57 22.13 -23.65
CA GLY A 102 14.94 22.51 -23.97
C GLY A 102 16.01 21.57 -23.39
N PHE A 103 15.66 20.30 -23.15
CA PHE A 103 16.58 19.28 -22.64
C PHE A 103 16.65 18.10 -23.62
N VAL A 104 17.85 17.74 -24.06
CA VAL A 104 18.12 16.57 -24.90
C VAL A 104 19.03 15.62 -24.14
N VAL A 105 18.60 14.37 -23.95
CA VAL A 105 19.42 13.32 -23.31
C VAL A 105 20.21 12.60 -24.41
N LYS A 106 21.54 12.57 -24.30
CA LYS A 106 22.41 12.02 -25.35
C LYS A 106 22.40 10.50 -25.37
N ASP A 107 22.49 9.89 -24.18
CA ASP A 107 22.53 8.45 -23.98
C ASP A 107 21.51 8.03 -22.93
N TRP A 108 20.39 7.46 -23.40
CA TRP A 108 19.34 6.93 -22.53
C TRP A 108 19.72 5.62 -21.83
N ALA A 109 20.75 4.90 -22.29
CA ALA A 109 21.20 3.67 -21.64
C ALA A 109 21.91 3.97 -20.31
N ALA A 110 22.63 5.10 -20.23
CA ALA A 110 23.29 5.55 -19.00
C ALA A 110 22.33 6.11 -17.91
N VAL A 111 21.04 6.27 -18.21
CA VAL A 111 20.06 6.89 -17.30
C VAL A 111 19.73 5.95 -16.13
N LYS A 112 19.81 6.49 -14.90
CA LYS A 112 19.65 5.72 -13.66
C LYS A 112 18.31 6.00 -12.98
N LEU A 113 17.63 4.97 -12.45
CA LEU A 113 16.55 5.14 -11.49
C LEU A 113 17.10 5.53 -10.11
N SER A 114 16.50 6.56 -9.53
CA SER A 114 16.75 7.02 -8.17
C SER A 114 15.55 6.88 -7.24
N ARG A 115 14.34 6.72 -7.79
CA ARG A 115 13.11 6.35 -7.06
C ARG A 115 12.19 5.55 -7.96
N LEU A 116 11.49 4.59 -7.36
CA LEU A 116 10.43 3.80 -7.99
C LEU A 116 9.33 3.60 -6.95
N ASP A 117 8.10 3.97 -7.30
CA ASP A 117 6.93 3.78 -6.45
C ASP A 117 5.92 2.91 -7.22
N VAL A 118 5.55 1.77 -6.63
CA VAL A 118 4.66 0.76 -7.22
C VAL A 118 3.40 0.69 -6.37
N PHE A 119 2.23 0.55 -6.98
CA PHE A 119 0.97 0.50 -6.27
C PHE A 119 0.04 -0.60 -6.75
N LEU A 120 -0.81 -1.05 -5.84
CA LEU A 120 -1.92 -1.94 -6.08
C LEU A 120 -3.19 -1.25 -5.58
N ASN A 121 -4.18 -1.10 -6.47
CA ASN A 121 -5.51 -0.67 -6.08
C ASN A 121 -6.38 -1.89 -5.79
N ILE A 122 -7.18 -1.80 -4.73
CA ILE A 122 -8.15 -2.80 -4.33
C ILE A 122 -9.50 -2.10 -4.28
N GLU A 123 -10.44 -2.60 -5.08
CA GLU A 123 -11.85 -2.20 -5.02
C GLU A 123 -12.44 -2.77 -3.73
N LEU A 124 -13.09 -1.92 -2.95
CA LEU A 124 -13.66 -2.28 -1.64
C LEU A 124 -15.18 -2.32 -1.71
N GLU A 125 -15.76 -3.35 -1.09
CA GLU A 125 -17.22 -3.48 -0.93
C GLU A 125 -17.78 -2.49 0.11
N HIS A 126 -16.97 -2.13 1.11
CA HIS A 126 -17.29 -1.15 2.15
C HIS A 126 -16.38 0.07 2.08
N SER A 127 -16.64 1.10 2.89
CA SER A 127 -15.76 2.26 2.99
C SER A 127 -14.35 1.87 3.43
N TYR A 128 -13.35 2.70 3.08
CA TYR A 128 -11.97 2.44 3.49
C TYR A 128 -11.82 2.33 5.03
N GLU A 129 -12.58 3.14 5.77
CA GLU A 129 -12.63 3.18 7.23
C GLU A 129 -12.99 1.81 7.81
N TYR A 130 -13.87 1.06 7.14
CA TYR A 130 -14.25 -0.28 7.53
C TYR A 130 -13.03 -1.21 7.58
N TYR A 131 -12.11 -1.09 6.62
CA TYR A 131 -10.91 -1.93 6.54
C TYR A 131 -9.75 -1.46 7.42
N ALA A 132 -9.80 -0.24 7.97
CA ALA A 132 -8.72 0.35 8.75
C ALA A 132 -8.22 -0.54 9.91
N PRO A 133 -9.06 -1.29 10.66
CA PRO A 133 -8.57 -2.23 11.68
C PRO A 133 -7.69 -3.34 11.11
N ILE A 134 -8.05 -3.94 9.96
CA ILE A 134 -7.22 -4.96 9.28
C ILE A 134 -5.90 -4.33 8.86
N LEU A 135 -5.94 -3.15 8.24
CA LEU A 135 -4.76 -2.44 7.75
C LEU A 135 -3.82 -1.99 8.88
N LYS A 136 -4.31 -1.83 10.12
CA LYS A 136 -3.46 -1.52 11.27
C LYS A 136 -2.55 -2.69 11.67
N THR A 137 -2.93 -3.92 11.34
CA THR A 137 -2.22 -5.16 11.71
C THR A 137 -0.94 -5.40 10.90
N ILE A 138 -0.79 -4.75 9.74
CA ILE A 138 0.35 -4.97 8.85
C ILE A 138 1.66 -4.51 9.50
N SER A 139 2.74 -5.26 9.24
CA SER A 139 4.07 -4.93 9.75
C SER A 139 5.17 -5.35 8.79
N LEU A 140 6.17 -4.50 8.57
CA LEU A 140 7.30 -4.81 7.69
C LEU A 140 8.62 -4.75 8.48
N PRO A 141 9.50 -5.76 8.39
CA PRO A 141 10.75 -5.77 9.14
C PRO A 141 11.61 -4.52 8.91
N ARG A 142 12.27 -4.02 9.96
CA ARG A 142 13.17 -2.85 9.92
C ARG A 142 12.49 -1.57 9.39
N THR A 143 11.21 -1.41 9.69
CA THR A 143 10.47 -0.17 9.43
C THR A 143 9.80 0.35 10.69
N GLU A 144 9.66 1.66 10.77
CA GLU A 144 8.82 2.32 11.76
C GLU A 144 7.38 2.32 11.27
N SER A 145 6.45 2.03 12.17
CA SER A 145 5.02 2.16 11.92
C SER A 145 4.54 3.56 12.33
N LYS A 146 3.93 4.29 11.40
CA LYS A 146 3.21 5.54 11.67
C LYS A 146 1.79 5.45 11.08
N SER A 147 0.84 6.08 11.73
CA SER A 147 -0.52 6.22 11.21
C SER A 147 -0.83 7.70 11.04
N TYR A 148 -1.57 8.05 10.00
CA TYR A 148 -2.10 9.39 9.78
C TYR A 148 -3.54 9.23 9.31
N GLU A 149 -4.49 9.79 10.07
CA GLU A 149 -5.92 9.48 9.91
C GLU A 149 -6.12 7.95 9.86
N THR A 150 -6.72 7.44 8.79
CA THR A 150 -6.98 6.01 8.54
C THR A 150 -5.85 5.34 7.72
N SER A 151 -4.84 6.10 7.29
CA SER A 151 -3.70 5.60 6.50
C SER A 151 -2.61 4.99 7.38
N LYS A 152 -2.01 3.90 6.91
CA LYS A 152 -0.88 3.23 7.58
C LYS A 152 0.41 3.43 6.79
N TYR A 153 1.49 3.74 7.49
CA TYR A 153 2.83 3.89 6.91
C TYR A 153 3.81 2.98 7.65
N LEU A 154 4.54 2.17 6.89
CA LEU A 154 5.66 1.35 7.34
C LEU A 154 6.90 1.86 6.61
N LYS A 155 7.72 2.70 7.27
CA LYS A 155 8.80 3.44 6.58
C LYS A 155 10.15 3.39 7.28
N ASN A 156 11.19 3.52 6.46
CA ASN A 156 12.54 3.92 6.87
C ASN A 156 13.12 4.87 5.81
N LYS A 157 14.41 5.21 5.91
CA LYS A 157 15.07 6.16 4.99
C LYS A 157 15.14 5.69 3.52
N ARG A 158 14.95 4.40 3.24
CA ARG A 158 15.17 3.78 1.91
C ARG A 158 13.91 3.15 1.31
N LEU A 159 12.96 2.72 2.13
CA LEU A 159 11.75 2.01 1.72
C LEU A 159 10.54 2.56 2.48
N THR A 160 9.39 2.62 1.83
CA THR A 160 8.10 2.86 2.49
C THR A 160 7.03 1.97 1.89
N LEU A 161 6.30 1.23 2.71
CA LEU A 161 5.03 0.62 2.36
C LEU A 161 3.91 1.43 3.02
N MET A 162 2.85 1.75 2.29
CA MET A 162 1.72 2.49 2.84
C MET A 162 0.39 2.00 2.31
N THR A 163 -0.66 2.19 3.11
CA THR A 163 -2.06 1.99 2.71
C THR A 163 -2.84 3.27 2.96
N TYR A 164 -3.70 3.64 2.02
CA TYR A 164 -4.52 4.84 2.14
C TYR A 164 -5.77 4.79 1.26
N ASP A 165 -6.75 5.63 1.59
CA ASP A 165 -7.94 5.85 0.78
C ASP A 165 -7.61 6.69 -0.46
N LYS A 166 -7.63 6.04 -1.62
CA LYS A 166 -7.32 6.70 -2.90
C LYS A 166 -8.46 7.60 -3.37
N LYS A 167 -9.72 7.27 -3.05
CA LYS A 167 -10.89 8.10 -3.38
C LYS A 167 -10.79 9.44 -2.68
N THR A 168 -10.65 9.43 -1.35
CA THR A 168 -10.47 10.64 -0.55
C THR A 168 -9.22 11.42 -0.96
N GLN A 169 -8.12 10.74 -1.31
CA GLN A 169 -6.91 11.41 -1.79
C GLN A 169 -7.17 12.18 -3.11
N LEU A 170 -7.84 11.57 -4.08
CA LEU A 170 -8.12 12.20 -5.38
C LEU A 170 -9.07 13.38 -5.23
N GLU A 171 -10.11 13.24 -4.39
CA GLU A 171 -11.04 14.33 -4.11
C GLU A 171 -10.31 15.52 -3.45
N LYS A 172 -9.62 15.29 -2.33
CA LYS A 172 -8.93 16.36 -1.58
C LYS A 172 -7.81 17.05 -2.38
N ARG A 173 -7.06 16.31 -3.21
CA ARG A 173 -5.85 16.85 -3.87
C ARG A 173 -6.04 17.27 -5.32
N LYS A 174 -7.07 16.74 -5.98
CA LYS A 174 -7.28 16.92 -7.43
C LYS A 174 -8.71 17.36 -7.76
N ASN A 175 -9.59 17.49 -6.76
CA ASN A 175 -11.01 17.76 -6.95
C ASN A 175 -11.66 16.76 -7.93
N LEU A 176 -11.16 15.51 -7.91
CA LEU A 176 -11.65 14.44 -8.79
C LEU A 176 -12.46 13.45 -7.95
N LYS A 177 -13.76 13.37 -8.23
CA LYS A 177 -14.66 12.42 -7.59
C LYS A 177 -14.70 11.13 -8.39
N ILE A 178 -14.49 10.01 -7.71
CA ILE A 178 -14.66 8.65 -8.25
C ILE A 178 -15.76 7.95 -7.46
N GLN A 179 -16.45 7.00 -8.09
CA GLN A 179 -17.54 6.26 -7.42
C GLN A 179 -16.97 5.18 -6.50
N ASP A 180 -15.96 4.46 -6.98
CA ASP A 180 -15.39 3.28 -6.31
C ASP A 180 -14.74 3.62 -4.96
N ASN A 181 -14.94 2.76 -3.97
CA ASN A 181 -14.16 2.79 -2.73
C ASN A 181 -12.84 2.08 -2.99
N VAL A 182 -11.72 2.79 -2.82
CA VAL A 182 -10.41 2.29 -3.27
C VAL A 182 -9.38 2.34 -2.15
N LEU A 183 -8.98 1.15 -1.70
CA LEU A 183 -7.75 0.96 -0.95
C LEU A 183 -6.57 0.95 -1.93
N ARG A 184 -5.63 1.86 -1.75
CA ARG A 184 -4.32 1.76 -2.42
C ARG A 184 -3.26 1.26 -1.45
N ILE A 185 -2.52 0.24 -1.86
CA ILE A 185 -1.27 -0.20 -1.23
C ILE A 185 -0.12 0.27 -2.11
N GLU A 186 0.83 1.01 -1.56
CA GLU A 186 1.94 1.60 -2.31
C GLU A 186 3.29 1.29 -1.66
N LEU A 187 4.21 0.75 -2.45
CA LEU A 187 5.58 0.43 -2.08
C LEU A 187 6.56 1.36 -2.79
N ARG A 188 7.32 2.14 -2.02
CA ARG A 188 8.24 3.18 -2.48
C ARG A 188 9.68 2.80 -2.21
N TYR A 189 10.49 2.73 -3.25
CA TYR A 189 11.95 2.63 -3.19
C TYR A 189 12.55 4.02 -3.33
N LEU A 190 13.02 4.60 -2.22
CA LEU A 190 13.30 6.04 -2.13
C LEU A 190 14.72 6.46 -2.57
N LYS A 191 15.59 5.49 -2.90
CA LYS A 191 17.02 5.72 -3.17
C LYS A 191 17.54 4.79 -4.26
N ALA A 192 18.40 5.31 -5.15
CA ALA A 192 19.10 4.55 -6.19
C ALA A 192 19.83 3.31 -5.62
N GLN A 193 20.56 3.47 -4.51
CA GLN A 193 21.25 2.35 -3.85
C GLN A 193 20.27 1.24 -3.44
N LYS A 194 19.06 1.60 -2.98
CA LYS A 194 18.05 0.61 -2.57
C LYS A 194 17.49 -0.12 -3.79
N ILE A 195 17.29 0.57 -4.91
CA ILE A 195 16.87 -0.02 -6.19
C ILE A 195 17.94 -1.03 -6.65
N LYS A 196 19.20 -0.60 -6.76
CA LYS A 196 20.32 -1.49 -7.14
C LYS A 196 20.46 -2.71 -6.21
N GLN A 197 20.36 -2.52 -4.90
CA GLN A 197 20.39 -3.63 -3.93
C GLN A 197 19.21 -4.60 -4.04
N THR A 198 18.07 -4.15 -4.55
CA THR A 198 16.85 -4.97 -4.62
C THR A 198 16.77 -5.71 -5.94
N PHE A 199 17.11 -5.03 -7.05
CA PHE A 199 16.92 -5.55 -8.40
C PHE A 199 18.24 -5.93 -9.09
N GLY A 200 19.39 -5.77 -8.45
CA GLY A 200 20.73 -5.98 -9.04
C GLY A 200 21.21 -4.80 -9.89
N VAL A 201 20.28 -4.07 -10.51
CA VAL A 201 20.55 -2.91 -11.36
C VAL A 201 19.72 -1.69 -10.95
N ASN A 202 20.16 -0.51 -11.39
CA ASN A 202 19.40 0.72 -11.35
C ASN A 202 19.47 1.51 -12.68
N LEU A 203 19.92 0.90 -13.78
CA LEU A 203 19.85 1.49 -15.12
C LEU A 203 18.43 1.30 -15.65
N LEU A 204 17.90 2.31 -16.34
CA LEU A 204 16.51 2.31 -16.80
C LEU A 204 16.21 1.18 -17.77
N HIS A 205 17.09 0.99 -18.75
CA HIS A 205 16.92 0.00 -19.82
C HIS A 205 17.04 -1.46 -19.34
N GLU A 206 17.75 -1.71 -18.24
CA GLU A 206 17.96 -3.07 -17.71
C GLU A 206 16.88 -3.52 -16.71
N LEU A 207 16.07 -2.58 -16.21
CA LEU A 207 15.08 -2.90 -15.17
C LEU A 207 13.88 -3.62 -15.79
N LYS A 208 13.69 -4.89 -15.43
CA LYS A 208 12.57 -5.70 -15.90
C LYS A 208 11.35 -5.60 -14.97
N ALA A 209 10.16 -5.51 -15.56
CA ALA A 209 8.90 -5.41 -14.82
C ALA A 209 8.64 -6.63 -13.93
N GLU A 210 9.03 -7.83 -14.35
CA GLU A 210 8.88 -9.08 -13.59
C GLU A 210 9.64 -9.05 -12.26
N HIS A 211 10.82 -8.40 -12.24
CA HIS A 211 11.60 -8.23 -11.02
C HIS A 211 10.91 -7.28 -10.03
N ILE A 212 10.27 -6.22 -10.55
CA ILE A 212 9.49 -5.26 -9.76
C ILE A 212 8.29 -5.97 -9.12
N GLU A 213 7.52 -6.70 -9.91
CA GLU A 213 6.36 -7.48 -9.46
C GLU A 213 6.73 -8.48 -8.37
N LYS A 214 7.80 -9.26 -8.60
CA LYS A 214 8.27 -10.28 -7.65
C LYS A 214 8.67 -9.69 -6.31
N ASP A 215 9.45 -8.59 -6.27
CA ASP A 215 9.80 -7.97 -4.99
C ASP A 215 8.58 -7.29 -4.35
N PHE A 216 7.69 -6.67 -5.13
CA PHE A 216 6.47 -6.07 -4.61
C PHE A 216 5.63 -7.08 -3.82
N TYR A 217 5.29 -8.22 -4.43
CA TYR A 217 4.50 -9.26 -3.75
C TYR A 217 5.26 -9.89 -2.58
N LYS A 218 6.58 -10.11 -2.70
CA LYS A 218 7.40 -10.57 -1.57
C LYS A 218 7.32 -9.61 -0.37
N LYS A 219 7.33 -8.29 -0.59
CA LYS A 219 7.15 -7.30 0.49
C LYS A 219 5.73 -7.28 1.01
N LEU A 220 4.75 -7.42 0.13
CA LEU A 220 3.35 -7.43 0.49
C LEU A 220 3.00 -8.64 1.37
N GLU A 221 3.38 -9.85 0.96
CA GLU A 221 3.21 -11.07 1.74
C GLU A 221 3.92 -10.99 3.10
N SER A 222 5.14 -10.45 3.12
CA SER A 222 5.85 -10.19 4.38
C SER A 222 5.08 -9.22 5.28
N ALA A 223 4.47 -8.19 4.70
CA ALA A 223 3.72 -7.18 5.45
C ALA A 223 2.42 -7.72 6.06
N PHE A 224 1.75 -8.62 5.35
CA PHE A 224 0.49 -9.25 5.74
C PHE A 224 0.68 -10.65 6.35
N SER A 225 1.90 -11.02 6.74
CA SER A 225 2.24 -12.40 7.13
C SER A 225 1.40 -12.97 8.30
N GLU A 226 0.89 -12.14 9.21
CA GLU A 226 -0.04 -12.60 10.26
C GLU A 226 -1.42 -12.96 9.71
N LEU A 227 -1.95 -12.14 8.78
CA LEU A 227 -3.20 -12.43 8.08
C LEU A 227 -3.08 -13.68 7.22
N GLY A 228 -1.95 -13.90 6.55
CA GLY A 228 -1.70 -15.10 5.75
C GLY A 228 -1.66 -16.40 6.59
N LYS A 229 -1.24 -16.32 7.86
CA LYS A 229 -1.24 -17.46 8.80
C LYS A 229 -2.59 -17.69 9.46
N PHE A 230 -3.47 -16.69 9.40
CA PHE A 230 -4.78 -16.74 10.01
C PHE A 230 -5.72 -17.61 9.17
N SER A 231 -6.26 -18.64 9.81
CA SER A 231 -7.25 -19.55 9.24
C SER A 231 -8.29 -19.82 10.32
N VAL A 232 -9.56 -19.66 10.02
CA VAL A 232 -10.66 -20.02 10.91
C VAL A 232 -11.58 -21.00 10.18
N TYR A 233 -12.12 -21.93 10.95
CA TYR A 233 -13.20 -22.79 10.51
C TYR A 233 -14.51 -22.16 10.98
N PRO A 234 -15.46 -21.87 10.06
CA PRO A 234 -16.67 -21.14 10.40
C PRO A 234 -17.47 -21.91 11.46
N THR A 235 -17.81 -21.24 12.56
CA THR A 235 -18.75 -21.78 13.55
C THR A 235 -19.60 -20.69 14.19
N LEU A 236 -20.83 -21.08 14.52
CA LEU A 236 -21.92 -20.24 15.04
C LEU A 236 -21.82 -19.92 16.55
N SER A 237 -20.62 -19.84 17.15
CA SER A 237 -20.54 -19.56 18.59
C SER A 237 -20.82 -18.06 18.87
N LEU A 238 -21.80 -17.79 19.73
CA LEU A 238 -22.17 -16.43 20.11
C LEU A 238 -21.10 -15.73 20.96
N SER A 239 -20.29 -16.47 21.72
CA SER A 239 -19.28 -15.89 22.62
C SER A 239 -17.92 -15.69 21.94
N ARG A 240 -17.49 -14.42 21.83
CA ARG A 240 -16.15 -14.05 21.30
C ARG A 240 -15.00 -14.75 22.04
N LYS A 241 -15.09 -14.92 23.36
CA LYS A 241 -14.08 -15.65 24.15
C LYS A 241 -13.97 -17.11 23.67
N ASN A 242 -15.11 -17.76 23.45
CA ASN A 242 -15.15 -19.15 23.03
C ASN A 242 -14.54 -19.34 21.64
N GLU A 243 -14.73 -18.36 20.74
CA GLU A 243 -14.08 -18.37 19.41
C GLU A 243 -12.55 -18.36 19.52
N PHE A 244 -11.99 -17.53 20.41
CA PHE A 244 -10.54 -17.54 20.61
C PHE A 244 -10.02 -18.86 21.19
N VAL A 245 -10.73 -19.42 22.17
CA VAL A 245 -10.36 -20.74 22.74
C VAL A 245 -10.41 -21.82 21.66
N LYS A 246 -11.46 -21.83 20.84
CA LYS A 246 -11.63 -22.76 19.72
C LYS A 246 -10.51 -22.65 18.70
N TYR A 247 -10.17 -21.43 18.26
CA TYR A 247 -9.04 -21.18 17.38
C TYR A 247 -7.75 -21.82 17.89
N PHE A 248 -7.45 -21.67 19.18
CA PHE A 248 -6.25 -22.28 19.77
C PHE A 248 -6.36 -23.81 19.95
N LYS A 249 -7.56 -24.36 20.18
CA LYS A 249 -7.79 -25.82 20.20
C LYS A 249 -7.52 -26.44 18.82
N GLU A 250 -8.04 -25.83 17.76
CA GLU A 250 -7.83 -26.28 16.38
C GLU A 250 -6.36 -26.18 15.97
N LYS A 251 -5.65 -25.15 16.42
CA LYS A 251 -4.18 -25.02 16.26
C LYS A 251 -3.38 -25.94 17.21
N LYS A 252 -4.03 -26.82 17.97
CA LYS A 252 -3.42 -27.76 18.93
C LYS A 252 -2.47 -27.06 19.92
N ALA A 253 -2.83 -25.86 20.37
CA ALA A 253 -2.02 -25.10 21.32
C ALA A 253 -2.07 -25.75 22.71
N ARG A 254 -0.95 -25.69 23.45
CA ARG A 254 -0.81 -26.32 24.79
C ARG A 254 -1.79 -25.80 25.85
N PHE A 255 -2.25 -24.55 25.75
CA PHE A 255 -3.13 -23.90 26.74
C PHE A 255 -4.20 -23.02 26.07
N PRO A 256 -5.17 -23.61 25.36
CA PRO A 256 -6.07 -22.86 24.49
C PRO A 256 -7.00 -21.91 25.27
N GLU A 257 -7.48 -22.31 26.45
CA GLU A 257 -8.33 -21.48 27.32
C GLU A 257 -7.59 -20.23 27.78
N LYS A 258 -6.37 -20.40 28.29
CA LYS A 258 -5.52 -19.30 28.76
C LYS A 258 -5.19 -18.33 27.61
N LEU A 259 -4.83 -18.87 26.45
CA LEU A 259 -4.55 -18.07 25.25
C LEU A 259 -5.78 -17.29 24.80
N GLY A 260 -6.96 -17.93 24.76
CA GLY A 260 -8.20 -17.27 24.37
C GLY A 260 -8.62 -16.15 25.31
N ILE A 261 -8.44 -16.32 26.63
CA ILE A 261 -8.66 -15.27 27.63
C ILE A 261 -7.70 -14.09 27.40
N MET A 262 -6.41 -14.37 27.16
CA MET A 262 -5.43 -13.31 26.88
C MET A 262 -5.79 -12.53 25.62
N VAL A 263 -6.11 -13.20 24.52
CA VAL A 263 -6.53 -12.53 23.27
C VAL A 263 -7.73 -11.63 23.51
N ASN A 264 -8.78 -12.14 24.15
CA ASN A 264 -9.96 -11.34 24.47
C ASN A 264 -9.62 -10.12 25.34
N SER A 265 -8.71 -10.27 26.31
CA SER A 265 -8.27 -9.17 27.18
C SER A 265 -7.52 -8.08 26.40
N PHE A 266 -6.51 -8.44 25.62
CA PHE A 266 -5.74 -7.48 24.82
C PHE A 266 -6.62 -6.78 23.77
N TYR A 267 -7.46 -7.55 23.07
CA TYR A 267 -8.37 -7.00 22.08
C TYR A 267 -9.40 -6.03 22.69
N ARG A 268 -9.97 -6.35 23.85
CA ARG A 268 -10.86 -5.42 24.58
C ARG A 268 -10.14 -4.13 24.94
N LYS A 269 -8.90 -4.23 25.43
CA LYS A 269 -8.08 -3.05 25.76
C LYS A 269 -7.79 -2.17 24.54
N ASP A 270 -7.56 -2.77 23.37
CA ASP A 270 -7.44 -2.02 22.12
C ASP A 270 -8.74 -1.28 21.76
N LYS A 271 -9.90 -1.97 21.83
CA LYS A 271 -11.20 -1.37 21.52
C LYS A 271 -11.59 -0.19 22.39
N ILE A 272 -11.17 -0.17 23.66
CA ILE A 272 -11.40 0.95 24.58
C ILE A 272 -10.25 1.98 24.60
N GLY A 273 -9.29 1.88 23.69
CA GLY A 273 -8.18 2.83 23.55
C GLY A 273 -7.05 2.70 24.60
N LYS A 274 -7.06 1.66 25.43
CA LYS A 274 -6.09 1.44 26.53
C LYS A 274 -4.88 0.56 26.14
N LEU A 275 -4.74 0.18 24.87
CA LEU A 275 -3.61 -0.68 24.45
C LEU A 275 -2.25 0.02 24.61
N GLN A 276 -2.14 1.29 24.23
CA GLN A 276 -0.85 2.00 24.28
C GLN A 276 -0.33 2.18 25.72
N GLU A 277 -1.23 2.46 26.66
CA GLU A 277 -0.92 2.53 28.08
C GLU A 277 -0.36 1.18 28.56
N LEU A 278 -1.03 0.08 28.21
CA LEU A 278 -0.57 -1.25 28.57
C LEU A 278 0.79 -1.59 27.95
N LEU A 279 1.00 -1.30 26.66
CA LEU A 279 2.27 -1.58 25.99
C LEU A 279 3.41 -0.74 26.60
N SER A 280 3.12 0.48 27.06
CA SER A 280 4.08 1.34 27.75
C SER A 280 4.43 0.79 29.14
N ALA A 281 3.43 0.31 29.90
CA ALA A 281 3.67 -0.37 31.17
C ALA A 281 4.54 -1.63 31.01
N MET A 282 4.33 -2.42 29.94
CA MET A 282 5.17 -3.58 29.62
C MET A 282 6.62 -3.20 29.29
N ARG A 283 6.86 -2.04 28.65
CA ARG A 283 8.22 -1.53 28.40
C ARG A 283 8.91 -1.10 29.69
N ASN A 284 8.16 -0.45 30.57
CA ASN A 284 8.68 0.18 31.78
C ASN A 284 8.72 -0.74 33.02
N THR A 285 8.28 -2.00 32.89
CA THR A 285 8.33 -2.98 33.99
C THR A 285 9.76 -3.14 34.51
N SER A 286 9.94 -3.15 35.83
CA SER A 286 11.25 -3.17 36.50
C SER A 286 12.12 -4.37 36.07
N ILE A 287 13.43 -4.14 36.07
CA ILE A 287 14.45 -5.13 35.71
C ILE A 287 14.58 -6.13 36.87
N GLN A 288 14.48 -7.43 36.59
CA GLN A 288 14.74 -8.47 37.59
C GLN A 288 16.26 -8.60 37.80
N SER A 289 16.76 -8.57 39.02
CA SER A 289 18.21 -8.47 39.32
C SER A 289 19.06 -9.64 38.76
N GLU A 290 18.48 -10.81 38.55
CA GLU A 290 19.21 -12.04 38.20
C GLU A 290 19.53 -12.23 36.71
N LYS A 291 18.99 -11.40 35.80
CA LYS A 291 19.16 -11.58 34.33
C LYS A 291 19.91 -10.43 33.70
N SER A 292 20.72 -10.71 32.68
CA SER A 292 21.39 -9.65 31.91
C SER A 292 20.39 -8.68 31.28
N SER A 293 20.76 -7.40 31.22
CA SER A 293 19.94 -6.31 30.66
C SER A 293 19.45 -6.62 29.24
N GLU A 294 20.32 -7.20 28.41
CA GLU A 294 20.01 -7.59 27.03
C GLU A 294 18.98 -8.72 26.95
N ALA A 295 19.07 -9.73 27.83
CA ALA A 295 18.09 -10.83 27.88
C ALA A 295 16.70 -10.30 28.27
N GLN A 296 16.65 -9.33 29.18
CA GLN A 296 15.40 -8.70 29.61
C GLN A 296 14.80 -7.81 28.52
N ARG A 297 15.63 -7.00 27.83
CA ARG A 297 15.20 -6.21 26.67
C ARG A 297 14.54 -7.09 25.60
N LYS A 298 15.21 -8.18 25.22
CA LYS A 298 14.68 -9.16 24.26
C LYS A 298 13.41 -9.85 24.74
N LYS A 299 13.27 -10.12 26.05
CA LYS A 299 12.02 -10.65 26.61
C LYS A 299 10.87 -9.64 26.47
N LYS A 300 11.08 -8.38 26.88
CA LYS A 300 10.08 -7.31 26.74
C LYS A 300 9.64 -7.12 25.28
N GLU A 301 10.58 -7.12 24.34
CA GLU A 301 10.27 -7.02 22.90
C GLU A 301 9.41 -8.19 22.42
N ARG A 302 9.71 -9.42 22.86
CA ARG A 302 8.92 -10.61 22.54
C ARG A 302 7.52 -10.54 23.15
N ASP A 303 7.39 -10.11 24.39
CA ASP A 303 6.10 -10.02 25.09
C ASP A 303 5.20 -8.94 24.44
N ILE A 304 5.77 -7.79 24.07
CA ILE A 304 5.06 -6.74 23.32
C ILE A 304 4.61 -7.25 21.95
N LYS A 305 5.50 -7.93 21.22
CA LYS A 305 5.15 -8.53 19.92
C LYS A 305 4.02 -9.55 20.05
N LYS A 306 4.04 -10.35 21.11
CA LYS A 306 2.98 -11.31 21.41
C LYS A 306 1.66 -10.63 21.73
N ALA A 307 1.66 -9.58 22.56
CA ALA A 307 0.47 -8.78 22.85
C ALA A 307 -0.14 -8.19 21.57
N LEU A 308 0.68 -7.62 20.68
CA LEU A 308 0.22 -7.11 19.38
C LEU A 308 -0.37 -8.21 18.50
N SER A 309 0.27 -9.38 18.42
CA SER A 309 -0.25 -10.52 17.65
C SER A 309 -1.62 -11.01 18.17
N PHE A 310 -1.85 -10.90 19.48
CA PHE A 310 -3.14 -11.21 20.08
C PHE A 310 -4.22 -10.17 19.73
N VAL A 311 -3.87 -8.88 19.69
CA VAL A 311 -4.79 -7.84 19.20
C VAL A 311 -5.14 -8.11 17.73
N ASN A 312 -4.16 -8.41 16.89
CA ASN A 312 -4.36 -8.70 15.47
C ASN A 312 -5.30 -9.90 15.27
N LEU A 313 -5.08 -11.00 16.01
CA LEU A 313 -5.99 -12.16 16.00
C LEU A 313 -7.41 -11.78 16.45
N GLY A 314 -7.53 -10.91 17.46
CA GLY A 314 -8.80 -10.32 17.89
C GLY A 314 -9.55 -9.60 16.77
N ILE A 315 -8.82 -8.79 15.99
CA ILE A 315 -9.35 -8.08 14.82
C ILE A 315 -9.80 -9.09 13.76
N PHE A 316 -8.97 -10.07 13.41
CA PHE A 316 -9.31 -11.04 12.35
C PHE A 316 -10.57 -11.85 12.70
N ILE A 317 -10.70 -12.36 13.93
CA ILE A 317 -11.92 -13.09 14.32
C ILE A 317 -13.16 -12.18 14.32
N ASP A 318 -13.02 -10.90 14.65
CA ASP A 318 -14.14 -9.96 14.62
C ASP A 318 -14.62 -9.71 13.18
N PHE A 319 -13.71 -9.63 12.21
CA PHE A 319 -14.08 -9.50 10.79
C PHE A 319 -14.64 -10.80 10.21
N GLU A 320 -14.06 -11.95 10.57
CA GLU A 320 -14.59 -13.25 10.18
C GLU A 320 -16.08 -13.40 10.55
N LYS A 321 -16.53 -12.77 11.64
CA LYS A 321 -17.93 -12.82 12.10
C LYS A 321 -18.85 -11.77 11.49
N ARG A 322 -18.36 -10.58 11.11
CA ARG A 322 -19.21 -9.45 10.70
C ARG A 322 -19.80 -9.61 9.30
N ASP A 323 -19.03 -10.17 8.38
CA ASP A 323 -19.38 -10.33 6.96
C ASP A 323 -19.02 -11.72 6.43
N PHE A 324 -19.04 -12.72 7.31
CA PHE A 324 -18.56 -14.09 7.01
C PHE A 324 -17.13 -14.10 6.43
N GLY A 325 -16.30 -13.14 6.85
CA GLY A 325 -14.90 -13.03 6.46
C GLY A 325 -14.70 -12.52 5.04
N GLN A 326 -15.74 -12.04 4.34
CA GLN A 326 -15.63 -11.51 2.97
C GLN A 326 -14.53 -10.45 2.86
N SER A 327 -14.49 -9.49 3.79
CA SER A 327 -13.47 -8.43 3.78
C SER A 327 -12.05 -8.95 4.04
N LEU A 328 -11.88 -9.97 4.89
CA LEU A 328 -10.56 -10.58 5.09
C LEU A 328 -10.13 -11.37 3.86
N ASN A 329 -11.07 -12.11 3.25
CA ASN A 329 -10.84 -12.93 2.08
C ASN A 329 -10.52 -12.08 0.86
N LEU A 330 -11.14 -10.90 0.70
CA LEU A 330 -10.77 -9.92 -0.31
C LEU A 330 -9.29 -9.53 -0.20
N ILE A 331 -8.86 -9.09 0.99
CA ILE A 331 -7.47 -8.68 1.21
C ILE A 331 -6.51 -9.88 1.04
N LYS A 332 -6.85 -11.05 1.59
CA LYS A 332 -6.05 -12.27 1.43
C LYS A 332 -5.90 -12.68 -0.03
N SER A 333 -7.00 -12.71 -0.77
CA SER A 333 -7.02 -13.05 -2.19
C SER A 333 -6.06 -12.16 -2.97
N VAL A 334 -6.17 -10.85 -2.80
CA VAL A 334 -5.32 -9.89 -3.52
C VAL A 334 -3.85 -9.98 -3.10
N VAL A 335 -3.55 -10.25 -1.83
CA VAL A 335 -2.17 -10.30 -1.34
C VAL A 335 -1.47 -11.62 -1.67
N PHE A 336 -2.16 -12.76 -1.54
CA PHE A 336 -1.54 -14.09 -1.56
C PHE A 336 -1.92 -14.96 -2.76
N HIS A 337 -3.01 -14.65 -3.48
CA HIS A 337 -3.55 -15.54 -4.51
C HIS A 337 -3.63 -14.89 -5.90
N ARG A 338 -4.02 -13.62 -5.98
CA ARG A 338 -4.19 -12.88 -7.22
C ARG A 338 -3.05 -11.88 -7.42
N GLN A 339 -1.92 -12.37 -7.91
CA GLN A 339 -0.78 -11.53 -8.25
C GLN A 339 -0.96 -10.89 -9.63
N LEU A 340 -1.33 -9.61 -9.64
CA LEU A 340 -1.44 -8.80 -10.85
C LEU A 340 -0.06 -8.49 -11.43
N LYS A 341 -0.05 -8.28 -12.73
CA LYS A 341 1.15 -7.92 -13.50
C LYS A 341 1.13 -6.44 -13.82
N ILE A 342 2.32 -5.86 -14.00
CA ILE A 342 2.42 -4.54 -14.62
C ILE A 342 1.91 -4.69 -16.06
N ALA A 343 1.24 -3.69 -16.62
CA ALA A 343 0.76 -3.78 -18.00
C ALA A 343 1.94 -3.96 -18.98
N ARG A 344 1.74 -4.73 -20.06
CA ARG A 344 2.64 -4.79 -21.22
C ARG A 344 1.95 -4.17 -22.44
N LEU A 345 2.72 -3.65 -23.39
CA LEU A 345 2.15 -2.97 -24.58
C LEU A 345 1.34 -3.90 -25.48
N ASP A 346 1.75 -5.18 -25.55
CA ASP A 346 1.16 -6.17 -26.46
C ASP A 346 0.03 -6.98 -25.81
N GLU A 347 -0.27 -6.72 -24.53
CA GLU A 347 -1.33 -7.42 -23.82
C GLU A 347 -2.69 -6.82 -24.14
N VAL A 348 -3.54 -7.61 -24.81
CA VAL A 348 -4.98 -7.29 -24.89
C VAL A 348 -5.51 -7.27 -23.47
N VAL A 349 -6.04 -6.12 -23.06
CA VAL A 349 -6.71 -5.95 -21.77
C VAL A 349 -7.90 -6.92 -21.72
N LYS A 350 -7.68 -8.11 -21.15
CA LYS A 350 -8.79 -8.94 -20.69
C LYS A 350 -9.35 -8.22 -19.47
N VAL A 351 -10.38 -7.41 -19.70
CA VAL A 351 -11.20 -6.89 -18.62
C VAL A 351 -11.80 -8.14 -17.98
N GLU A 352 -11.18 -8.66 -16.93
CA GLU A 352 -11.87 -9.55 -16.03
C GLU A 352 -13.03 -8.73 -15.50
N HIS A 353 -14.22 -8.91 -16.06
CA HIS A 353 -15.44 -8.37 -15.52
C HIS A 353 -15.54 -8.90 -14.10
N ARG A 354 -15.11 -8.06 -13.15
CA ARG A 354 -15.28 -8.29 -11.74
C ARG A 354 -16.77 -8.13 -11.49
N ARG A 355 -17.53 -9.20 -11.74
CA ARG A 355 -18.78 -9.42 -11.02
C ARG A 355 -18.41 -9.76 -9.59
N TYR A 356 -17.95 -8.75 -8.84
CA TYR A 356 -18.52 -8.65 -7.51
C TYR A 356 -19.96 -8.27 -7.82
N ASN A 357 -20.89 -9.16 -7.54
CA ASN A 357 -22.28 -8.74 -7.44
C ASN A 357 -22.24 -7.60 -6.43
N LYS A 358 -22.23 -6.33 -6.88
CA LYS A 358 -22.87 -5.27 -6.10
C LYS A 358 -24.18 -5.92 -5.73
N ASN A 359 -24.41 -6.14 -4.44
CA ASN A 359 -25.63 -6.75 -3.97
C ASN A 359 -26.78 -5.83 -4.38
N GLU A 360 -27.25 -5.96 -5.62
CA GLU A 360 -28.49 -5.37 -6.13
C GLU A 360 -29.72 -6.10 -5.53
N GLY A 361 -29.52 -6.88 -4.46
CA GLY A 361 -30.58 -7.64 -3.80
C GLY A 361 -30.37 -7.90 -2.30
N ALA A 362 -29.37 -7.31 -1.63
CA ALA A 362 -29.37 -7.34 -0.17
C ALA A 362 -30.31 -6.23 0.32
N MET A 363 -31.53 -6.60 0.73
CA MET A 363 -32.43 -5.68 1.43
C MET A 363 -31.69 -5.08 2.62
N ASP A 364 -31.57 -3.75 2.63
CA ASP A 364 -31.05 -3.02 3.77
C ASP A 364 -32.10 -3.07 4.90
N PHE A 365 -31.93 -4.01 5.82
CA PHE A 365 -32.80 -4.17 6.98
C PHE A 365 -32.78 -2.96 7.93
N SER A 366 -31.81 -2.04 7.78
CA SER A 366 -31.81 -0.79 8.54
C SER A 366 -32.86 0.22 8.05
N MET A 367 -33.45 -0.01 6.86
CA MET A 367 -34.57 0.78 6.35
C MET A 367 -35.95 0.32 6.84
N PHE A 368 -36.03 -0.83 7.53
CA PHE A 368 -37.27 -1.34 8.08
C PHE A 368 -37.36 -0.99 9.57
N SER A 369 -38.46 -0.35 9.96
CA SER A 369 -38.80 -0.23 11.37
C SER A 369 -39.20 -1.59 11.94
N TRP A 370 -39.21 -1.73 13.27
CA TRP A 370 -39.71 -2.96 13.91
C TRP A 370 -41.19 -3.20 13.51
N ASP A 371 -41.99 -2.15 13.32
CA ASP A 371 -43.38 -2.32 12.87
C ASP A 371 -43.46 -2.92 11.44
N ASP A 372 -42.49 -2.62 10.57
CA ASP A 372 -42.43 -3.19 9.23
C ASP A 372 -42.04 -4.68 9.25
N VAL A 373 -41.10 -5.06 10.11
CA VAL A 373 -40.69 -6.46 10.27
C VAL A 373 -41.83 -7.31 10.86
N GLN A 374 -42.60 -6.78 11.82
CA GLN A 374 -43.78 -7.48 12.37
C GLN A 374 -44.86 -7.71 11.31
N ARG A 375 -45.12 -6.72 10.44
CA ARG A 375 -46.11 -6.87 9.34
C ARG A 375 -45.70 -7.91 8.31
N ILE A 376 -44.40 -8.05 8.04
CA ILE A 376 -43.88 -9.06 7.12
C ILE A 376 -44.04 -10.46 7.73
N LEU A 377 -43.74 -10.63 9.02
CA LEU A 377 -43.88 -11.90 9.73
C LEU A 377 -45.34 -12.34 9.89
N LEU A 378 -46.26 -11.41 10.11
CA LEU A 378 -47.70 -11.68 10.24
C LEU A 378 -48.42 -11.98 8.92
N LYS A 379 -47.81 -11.68 7.76
CA LYS A 379 -48.34 -12.05 6.43
C LYS A 379 -47.82 -13.40 5.94
N ALA A 380 -46.82 -13.97 6.61
CA ALA A 380 -46.22 -15.27 6.27
C ALA A 380 -46.77 -16.43 7.12
N SER A 381 -47.69 -16.14 8.05
CA SER A 381 -48.56 -17.07 8.79
C SER A 381 -49.96 -17.03 8.21
#